data_AF-A0AAP2IL47-F1
#
_entry.id   AF-A0AAP2IL47-F1
#
_cell.length_a   1.000
_cell.length_b   1.000
_cell.length_c   1.000
_cell.angle_alpha   90.00
_cell.angle_beta   90.00
_cell.angle_gamma   90.00
#
_symmetry.space_group_name_H-M   'P 1'
#
loop_
_entity.id
_entity.type
_entity.pdbx_description
1 polymer ?
#
loop_
_entity_poly.entity_id
_entity_poly.type
_entity_poly.pdbx_seq_one_letter_code
_entity_poly.pdbx_strand_id
1 'polypeptide(L)'
;MNKKLLLSFALAAAMTGCINDADVPSGNGDNPAPGARGGNMEISFVVPNSSNGSRAASAEDSGIYDQGTAEEYKVSNVTLYLFDSSSKNLVTTINVTQSDLGAGTSSGESSKEGQTIVYPCNKEITVKPGNYDILAVANGSQTFEIGQESTLLGQIDASTYGNGMITSVPGSGFIMSNRGSANMNITVESPEESDTKAHVRINLERAVAKLMVRNDSKEIYTLKNPAGVTYATVRLNNYKFINLANKFYTFRHVATLDNAPETPSAPSSYSVEAGNFGNIADNNGYLIDPYFFDKTVAGATTNFTGGSFYTNHLSKQTDSNWSGLADAGKYVSMYCLENCMFRPAQNTVYTTGIMLKGTFTPEASQTIGNNGNPVEDPLVFNTLYYFNYKFYTTLAAVGKYGDANIDGLTEESSDAELAAKQITRFTKNGGNFSTFYNYWIKHLDNNNPTVMGVMEFGIVRNNIYSVNITSIKNLGPGTPDTKPDPDENKAFLDVEFGVYPWIVRDQDADLE
;
A
#
# COMPACT_ATOMS: atom_id res chain seq x y z
N MET A 1 -14.62 -3.45 44.81
CA MET A 1 -15.38 -4.49 44.08
C MET A 1 -15.05 -4.33 42.61
N ASN A 2 -14.20 -5.20 42.06
CA ASN A 2 -13.61 -5.07 40.72
C ASN A 2 -14.67 -5.28 39.63
N LYS A 3 -15.10 -4.21 38.96
CA LYS A 3 -15.90 -4.31 37.74
C LYS A 3 -14.96 -4.45 36.55
N LYS A 4 -14.79 -5.69 36.07
CA LYS A 4 -14.21 -5.99 34.75
C LYS A 4 -15.17 -5.44 33.69
N LEU A 5 -14.70 -4.50 32.87
CA LEU A 5 -15.44 -4.00 31.73
C LEU A 5 -15.37 -5.05 30.62
N LEU A 6 -16.55 -5.55 30.20
CA LEU A 6 -16.69 -6.43 29.05
C LEU A 6 -16.44 -5.61 27.78
N LEU A 7 -15.30 -5.86 27.13
CA LEU A 7 -15.03 -5.40 25.77
C LEU A 7 -15.95 -6.19 24.83
N SER A 8 -17.00 -5.54 24.32
CA SER A 8 -17.89 -6.13 23.32
C SER A 8 -17.16 -6.22 21.98
N PHE A 9 -16.67 -7.41 21.63
CA PHE A 9 -16.19 -7.74 20.29
C PHE A 9 -17.40 -7.86 19.36
N ALA A 10 -17.66 -6.82 18.57
CA ALA A 10 -18.53 -6.92 17.41
C ALA A 10 -17.69 -7.44 16.25
N LEU A 11 -18.05 -8.63 15.75
CA LEU A 11 -17.42 -9.30 14.62
C LEU A 11 -17.61 -8.43 13.35
N ALA A 12 -16.53 -7.81 12.87
CA ALA A 12 -16.53 -7.22 11.55
C ALA A 12 -16.63 -8.35 10.52
N ALA A 13 -17.55 -8.23 9.56
CA ALA A 13 -17.58 -9.10 8.40
C ALA A 13 -16.40 -8.71 7.49
N ALA A 14 -15.23 -9.27 7.78
CA ALA A 14 -14.06 -9.14 6.93
C ALA A 14 -14.28 -10.01 5.68
N MET A 15 -14.22 -9.37 4.52
CA MET A 15 -14.17 -10.08 3.24
C MET A 15 -12.79 -10.75 3.15
N THR A 16 -12.80 -12.05 2.88
CA THR A 16 -11.67 -13.00 2.90
C THR A 16 -10.56 -12.67 1.90
N GLY A 17 -9.53 -11.92 2.31
CA GLY A 17 -8.33 -11.66 1.50
C GLY A 17 -7.36 -12.85 1.45
N CYS A 18 -7.71 -13.94 0.79
CA CYS A 18 -6.71 -14.91 0.33
C CYS A 18 -6.21 -14.45 -1.05
N ILE A 19 -5.09 -13.73 -1.08
CA ILE A 19 -4.41 -13.45 -2.36
C ILE A 19 -3.55 -14.67 -2.66
N ASN A 20 -3.95 -15.45 -3.66
CA ASN A 20 -2.99 -16.29 -4.35
C ASN A 20 -2.30 -15.38 -5.37
N ASP A 21 -0.96 -15.30 -5.34
CA ASP A 21 -0.13 -14.78 -6.46
C ASP A 21 -0.19 -15.81 -7.61
N ALA A 22 -1.41 -16.12 -8.06
CA ALA A 22 -1.65 -17.06 -9.12
C ALA A 22 -1.22 -16.41 -10.43
N ASP A 23 -0.39 -17.14 -11.16
CA ASP A 23 0.23 -16.74 -12.42
C ASP A 23 -0.71 -15.94 -13.32
N VAL A 24 -0.17 -14.90 -13.96
CA VAL A 24 -0.61 -14.57 -15.32
C VAL A 24 -0.17 -15.77 -16.14
N PRO A 25 -1.08 -16.50 -16.80
CA PRO A 25 -0.75 -17.76 -17.43
C PRO A 25 0.46 -17.54 -18.33
N SER A 26 1.47 -18.39 -18.16
CA SER A 26 2.60 -18.58 -19.08
C SER A 26 2.17 -19.11 -20.44
N GLY A 27 0.86 -19.20 -20.69
CA GLY A 27 0.27 -19.65 -21.95
C GLY A 27 0.63 -18.67 -23.04
N ASN A 28 1.46 -19.15 -23.98
CA ASN A 28 1.63 -18.59 -25.30
C ASN A 28 0.26 -18.47 -25.99
N GLY A 29 -0.47 -17.39 -25.73
CA GLY A 29 -1.28 -16.81 -26.79
C GLY A 29 -0.32 -16.40 -27.91
N ASP A 30 -0.73 -16.56 -29.17
CA ASP A 30 0.07 -16.14 -30.31
C ASP A 30 0.56 -14.70 -30.06
N ASN A 31 1.87 -14.47 -30.17
CA ASN A 31 2.39 -13.12 -30.14
C ASN A 31 1.73 -12.35 -31.29
N PRO A 32 1.19 -11.13 -31.05
CA PRO A 32 0.72 -10.30 -32.15
C PRO A 32 1.88 -10.14 -33.14
N ALA A 33 1.60 -10.38 -34.42
CA ALA A 33 2.64 -10.44 -35.45
C ALA A 33 3.49 -9.15 -35.43
N PRO A 34 4.79 -9.24 -35.15
CA PRO A 34 5.65 -8.07 -35.11
C PRO A 34 5.80 -7.49 -36.52
N GLY A 35 6.01 -6.17 -36.61
CA GLY A 35 6.43 -5.53 -37.86
C GLY A 35 7.88 -5.83 -38.24
N ALA A 36 8.67 -6.43 -37.34
CA ALA A 36 10.10 -6.70 -37.52
C ALA A 36 10.35 -7.84 -38.52
N ARG A 37 10.95 -7.52 -39.67
CA ARG A 37 11.30 -8.48 -40.74
C ARG A 37 12.79 -8.85 -40.72
N GLY A 38 13.27 -9.40 -39.61
CA GLY A 38 14.66 -9.89 -39.48
C GLY A 38 15.00 -10.42 -38.08
N GLY A 39 16.25 -10.84 -37.85
CA GLY A 39 16.77 -11.29 -36.56
C GLY A 39 16.42 -12.72 -36.12
N ASN A 40 17.01 -13.17 -35.01
CA ASN A 40 16.78 -14.49 -34.39
C ASN A 40 15.97 -14.46 -33.08
N MET A 41 15.49 -13.27 -32.67
CA MET A 41 14.56 -13.12 -31.54
C MET A 41 13.38 -12.22 -31.88
N GLU A 42 12.22 -12.56 -31.31
CA GLU A 42 10.99 -11.80 -31.36
C GLU A 42 10.48 -11.57 -29.95
N ILE A 43 10.27 -10.31 -29.57
CA ILE A 43 9.94 -9.94 -28.19
C ILE A 43 8.58 -9.24 -28.14
N SER A 44 7.77 -9.59 -27.15
CA SER A 44 6.57 -8.85 -26.78
C SER A 44 6.60 -8.51 -25.30
N PHE A 45 6.14 -7.31 -24.95
CA PHE A 45 6.01 -6.86 -23.57
C PHE A 45 4.55 -6.87 -23.16
N VAL A 46 4.28 -7.40 -21.98
CA VAL A 46 2.92 -7.66 -21.52
C VAL A 46 2.72 -6.96 -20.19
N VAL A 47 1.77 -6.03 -20.13
CA VAL A 47 1.33 -5.44 -18.87
C VAL A 47 0.04 -6.18 -18.46
N PRO A 48 0.07 -7.07 -17.47
CA PRO A 48 -1.06 -7.94 -17.14
C PRO A 48 -2.20 -7.20 -16.43
N ASN A 49 -3.44 -7.64 -16.66
CA ASN A 49 -4.67 -7.11 -16.06
C ASN A 49 -5.12 -7.87 -14.80
N SER A 50 -4.67 -9.09 -14.55
CA SER A 50 -5.01 -9.83 -13.31
C SER A 50 -4.07 -11.02 -13.06
N SER A 51 -4.04 -11.51 -11.82
CA SER A 51 -3.77 -12.92 -11.51
C SER A 51 -4.89 -13.76 -12.14
N ASN A 52 -4.58 -14.84 -12.85
CA ASN A 52 -5.63 -15.74 -13.34
C ASN A 52 -6.12 -16.62 -12.19
N GLY A 53 -7.23 -16.24 -11.58
CA GLY A 53 -7.89 -17.01 -10.53
C GLY A 53 -9.34 -17.28 -10.86
N SER A 54 -9.62 -18.14 -11.83
CA SER A 54 -10.97 -18.66 -12.07
C SER A 54 -11.43 -19.53 -10.89
N ARG A 55 -11.97 -18.93 -9.83
CA ARG A 55 -12.70 -19.63 -8.76
C ARG A 55 -13.39 -18.64 -7.82
N ALA A 56 -14.72 -18.58 -7.95
CA ALA A 56 -15.73 -18.21 -6.95
C ALA A 56 -15.42 -17.03 -6.02
N ALA A 57 -16.10 -15.90 -6.21
CA ALA A 57 -16.26 -14.80 -5.23
C ALA A 57 -15.04 -14.61 -4.31
N SER A 58 -13.92 -14.19 -4.88
CA SER A 58 -12.75 -13.76 -4.10
C SER A 58 -13.07 -12.42 -3.42
N ALA A 59 -12.43 -12.11 -2.29
CA ALA A 59 -12.53 -10.78 -1.68
C ALA A 59 -11.87 -9.65 -2.49
N GLU A 60 -11.50 -9.93 -3.73
CA GLU A 60 -11.08 -8.96 -4.75
C GLU A 60 -12.28 -8.40 -5.52
N ASP A 61 -13.51 -8.64 -5.08
CA ASP A 61 -14.70 -7.99 -5.65
C ASP A 61 -15.51 -7.28 -4.57
N SER A 62 -15.24 -5.98 -4.41
CA SER A 62 -16.17 -5.06 -3.72
C SER A 62 -17.31 -4.58 -4.64
N GLY A 63 -17.35 -5.04 -5.90
CA GLY A 63 -18.14 -4.42 -6.96
C GLY A 63 -17.59 -3.07 -7.43
N ILE A 64 -16.40 -2.66 -6.96
CA ILE A 64 -15.75 -1.39 -7.32
C ILE A 64 -14.52 -1.69 -8.17
N TYR A 65 -14.67 -1.48 -9.48
CA TYR A 65 -13.56 -1.50 -10.42
C TYR A 65 -13.01 -0.08 -10.55
N ASP A 66 -11.76 0.16 -10.12
CA ASP A 66 -11.04 1.35 -10.58
C ASP A 66 -10.34 1.01 -11.89
N GLN A 67 -10.73 1.71 -12.94
CA GLN A 67 -10.15 1.51 -14.26
C GLN A 67 -8.73 2.08 -14.23
N GLY A 68 -7.74 1.22 -14.46
CA GLY A 68 -6.42 1.76 -14.68
C GLY A 68 -6.40 2.67 -15.92
N THR A 69 -5.72 3.81 -15.83
CA THR A 69 -5.71 4.77 -16.95
C THR A 69 -4.68 4.38 -18.02
N ALA A 70 -4.85 4.86 -19.26
CA ALA A 70 -3.87 4.68 -20.35
C ALA A 70 -2.43 4.97 -19.95
N GLU A 71 -2.23 6.01 -19.14
CA GLU A 71 -0.90 6.37 -18.66
C GLU A 71 -0.35 5.33 -17.67
N GLU A 72 -1.19 4.72 -16.83
CA GLU A 72 -0.74 3.74 -15.81
C GLU A 72 -0.17 2.47 -16.43
N TYR A 73 -0.56 2.07 -17.65
CA TYR A 73 -0.04 0.90 -18.36
C TYR A 73 0.92 1.23 -19.51
N LYS A 74 1.23 2.52 -19.72
CA LYS A 74 2.08 2.99 -20.80
C LYS A 74 3.50 2.42 -20.70
N VAL A 75 3.97 1.87 -21.82
CA VAL A 75 5.38 1.49 -22.04
C VAL A 75 5.94 2.41 -23.11
N SER A 76 6.85 3.30 -22.72
CA SER A 76 7.47 4.30 -23.61
C SER A 76 8.85 3.88 -24.13
N ASN A 77 9.56 3.06 -23.37
CA ASN A 77 10.84 2.47 -23.74
C ASN A 77 11.09 1.23 -22.89
N VAL A 78 11.96 0.34 -23.38
CA VAL A 78 12.43 -0.81 -22.62
C VAL A 78 13.92 -0.99 -22.83
N THR A 79 14.67 -1.16 -21.75
CA THR A 79 16.03 -1.68 -21.79
C THR A 79 16.01 -3.17 -21.48
N LEU A 80 16.50 -3.97 -22.42
CA LEU A 80 16.70 -5.41 -22.28
C LEU A 80 18.15 -5.69 -21.91
N TYR A 81 18.35 -6.54 -20.93
CA TYR A 81 19.64 -7.05 -20.47
C TYR A 81 19.66 -8.56 -20.72
N LEU A 82 20.62 -9.00 -21.51
CA LEU A 82 20.78 -10.41 -21.84
C LEU A 82 22.03 -10.93 -21.16
N PHE A 83 21.85 -11.83 -20.21
CA PHE A 83 22.93 -12.51 -19.50
C PHE A 83 23.10 -13.92 -20.05
N ASP A 84 24.33 -14.43 -20.06
CA ASP A 84 24.57 -15.84 -20.34
C ASP A 84 24.03 -16.68 -19.16
N SER A 85 23.10 -17.61 -19.42
CA SER A 85 22.39 -18.30 -18.33
C SER A 85 23.28 -19.17 -17.43
N SER A 86 24.46 -19.56 -17.91
CA SER A 86 25.41 -20.38 -17.13
C SER A 86 26.32 -19.52 -16.27
N SER A 87 26.96 -18.52 -16.87
CA SER A 87 27.97 -17.68 -16.21
C SER A 87 27.41 -16.42 -15.56
N LYS A 88 26.15 -16.07 -15.85
CA LYS A 88 25.43 -14.88 -15.37
C LYS A 88 26.06 -13.54 -15.77
N ASN A 89 27.05 -13.58 -16.65
CA ASN A 89 27.71 -12.40 -17.20
C ASN A 89 26.80 -11.70 -18.21
N LEU A 90 26.80 -10.37 -18.20
CA LEU A 90 26.11 -9.58 -19.21
C LEU A 90 26.74 -9.84 -20.58
N VAL A 91 25.93 -10.27 -21.54
CA VAL A 91 26.35 -10.47 -22.93
C VAL A 91 26.08 -9.21 -23.75
N THR A 92 24.89 -8.63 -23.62
CA THR A 92 24.54 -7.40 -24.33
C THR A 92 23.35 -6.69 -23.68
N THR A 93 23.21 -5.40 -23.98
CA THR A 93 22.07 -4.57 -23.63
C THR A 93 21.41 -4.07 -24.91
N ILE A 94 20.09 -4.18 -25.00
CA ILE A 94 19.31 -3.73 -26.16
C ILE A 94 18.32 -2.67 -25.70
N ASN A 95 18.40 -1.48 -26.29
CA ASN A 95 17.44 -0.41 -26.04
C ASN A 95 16.34 -0.44 -27.10
N VAL A 96 15.10 -0.64 -26.64
CA VAL A 96 13.87 -0.54 -27.42
C VAL A 96 13.27 0.82 -27.15
N THR A 97 13.29 1.70 -28.15
CA THR A 97 12.73 3.06 -28.04
C THR A 97 11.23 3.04 -28.33
N GLN A 98 10.55 4.17 -28.10
CA GLN A 98 9.13 4.32 -28.47
C GLN A 98 8.84 3.98 -29.94
N SER A 99 9.74 4.30 -30.87
CA SER A 99 9.57 4.00 -32.30
C SER A 99 9.71 2.53 -32.63
N ASP A 100 10.38 1.77 -31.77
CA ASP A 100 10.55 0.33 -31.89
C ASP A 100 9.38 -0.44 -31.26
N LEU A 101 8.51 0.22 -30.48
CA LEU A 101 7.33 -0.39 -29.87
C LEU A 101 6.13 -0.25 -30.80
N GLY A 102 5.42 -1.34 -31.04
CA GLY A 102 4.09 -1.27 -31.63
C GLY A 102 3.07 -0.70 -30.65
N ALA A 103 1.89 -0.35 -31.18
CA ALA A 103 0.78 0.08 -30.34
C ALA A 103 0.43 -1.01 -29.32
N GLY A 104 0.18 -0.59 -28.08
CA GLY A 104 -0.32 -1.48 -27.05
C GLY A 104 -1.73 -1.93 -27.42
N THR A 105 -1.93 -3.22 -27.60
CA THR A 105 -3.24 -3.78 -27.96
C THR A 105 -3.76 -4.67 -26.83
N SER A 106 -5.06 -4.59 -26.55
CA SER A 106 -5.69 -5.50 -25.59
C SER A 106 -5.79 -6.92 -26.14
N SER A 107 -5.43 -7.91 -25.32
CA SER A 107 -5.48 -9.33 -25.68
C SER A 107 -6.88 -9.97 -25.63
N GLY A 108 -7.98 -9.19 -25.60
CA GLY A 108 -9.35 -9.76 -25.58
C GLY A 108 -10.51 -8.74 -25.68
N GLU A 109 -11.74 -9.24 -25.81
CA GLU A 109 -12.97 -8.44 -25.79
C GLU A 109 -13.11 -7.66 -24.47
N SER A 110 -13.60 -6.43 -24.55
CA SER A 110 -13.59 -5.35 -23.53
C SER A 110 -14.32 -5.64 -22.20
N SER A 111 -14.70 -6.90 -21.89
CA SER A 111 -15.59 -7.25 -20.78
C SER A 111 -15.21 -8.50 -19.95
N LYS A 112 -14.06 -9.16 -20.16
CA LYS A 112 -13.66 -10.34 -19.34
C LYS A 112 -12.46 -10.09 -18.41
N GLU A 113 -12.40 -10.84 -17.30
CA GLU A 113 -11.22 -11.03 -16.43
C GLU A 113 -10.01 -11.52 -17.27
N GLY A 114 -8.79 -11.12 -16.89
CA GLY A 114 -7.56 -11.63 -17.52
C GLY A 114 -7.10 -10.96 -18.82
N GLN A 115 -7.49 -9.71 -19.13
CA GLN A 115 -6.93 -9.03 -20.31
C GLN A 115 -5.42 -8.75 -20.11
N THR A 116 -4.71 -8.32 -21.13
CA THR A 116 -3.34 -7.83 -20.99
C THR A 116 -3.15 -6.78 -22.07
N ILE A 117 -2.30 -5.78 -21.84
CA ILE A 117 -1.82 -4.93 -22.92
C ILE A 117 -0.52 -5.51 -23.43
N VAL A 118 -0.49 -5.81 -24.72
CA VAL A 118 0.68 -6.36 -25.40
C VAL A 118 1.29 -5.28 -26.28
N TYR A 119 2.55 -4.97 -26.02
CA TYR A 119 3.38 -4.10 -26.84
C TYR A 119 4.36 -4.98 -27.63
N PRO A 120 4.14 -5.21 -28.94
CA PRO A 120 5.11 -5.95 -29.75
C PRO A 120 6.37 -5.11 -29.96
N CYS A 121 7.53 -5.77 -29.99
CA CYS A 121 8.79 -5.15 -30.37
C CYS A 121 9.00 -5.27 -31.88
N ASN A 122 9.05 -4.12 -32.57
CA ASN A 122 9.31 -4.01 -34.00
C ASN A 122 10.81 -3.85 -34.31
N LYS A 123 11.68 -3.88 -33.29
CA LYS A 123 13.13 -3.84 -33.47
C LYS A 123 13.63 -5.17 -34.04
N GLU A 124 14.50 -5.12 -35.04
CA GLU A 124 15.26 -6.30 -35.46
C GLU A 124 16.33 -6.62 -34.40
N ILE A 125 16.30 -7.85 -33.87
CA ILE A 125 17.20 -8.29 -32.81
C ILE A 125 17.98 -9.53 -33.27
N THR A 126 19.30 -9.39 -33.29
CA THR A 126 20.24 -10.48 -33.60
C THR A 126 21.24 -10.62 -32.48
N VAL A 127 21.29 -11.80 -31.87
CA VAL A 127 22.29 -12.16 -30.86
C VAL A 127 23.02 -13.44 -31.23
N LYS A 128 24.15 -13.71 -30.57
CA LYS A 128 24.86 -14.98 -30.76
C LYS A 128 23.97 -16.14 -30.30
N PRO A 129 24.10 -17.33 -30.89
CA PRO A 129 23.42 -18.52 -30.37
C PRO A 129 23.87 -18.83 -28.95
N GLY A 130 22.94 -19.25 -28.10
CA GLY A 130 23.20 -19.52 -26.69
C GLY A 130 21.95 -19.57 -25.84
N ASN A 131 22.13 -19.75 -24.52
CA ASN A 131 21.04 -19.66 -23.54
C ASN A 131 21.15 -18.35 -22.76
N TYR A 132 20.04 -17.63 -22.69
CA TYR A 132 19.98 -16.29 -22.13
C TYR A 132 18.98 -16.15 -21.00
N ASP A 133 19.38 -15.44 -19.95
CA ASP A 133 18.47 -14.85 -18.99
C ASP A 133 18.16 -13.43 -19.45
N ILE A 134 16.88 -13.16 -19.71
CA ILE A 134 16.44 -11.92 -20.34
C ILE A 134 15.66 -11.09 -19.33
N LEU A 135 16.28 -10.02 -18.86
CA LEU A 135 15.68 -9.04 -17.96
C LEU A 135 15.36 -7.75 -18.71
N ALA A 136 14.26 -7.12 -18.36
CA ALA A 136 13.68 -5.96 -19.00
C ALA A 136 13.35 -4.93 -17.93
N VAL A 137 13.66 -3.67 -18.23
CA VAL A 137 13.23 -2.51 -17.46
C VAL A 137 12.52 -1.56 -18.40
N ALA A 138 11.21 -1.43 -18.23
CA ALA A 138 10.40 -0.48 -18.95
C ALA A 138 10.39 0.88 -18.24
N ASN A 139 10.45 1.96 -19.02
CA ASN A 139 10.37 3.34 -18.56
C ASN A 139 11.45 3.76 -17.53
N GLY A 140 12.51 2.97 -17.40
CA GLY A 140 13.65 3.29 -16.54
C GLY A 140 14.53 4.35 -17.19
N SER A 141 15.00 5.32 -16.40
CA SER A 141 15.94 6.36 -16.85
C SER A 141 17.36 6.15 -16.35
N GLN A 142 17.58 5.16 -15.48
CA GLN A 142 18.88 4.94 -14.86
C GLN A 142 19.75 4.04 -15.75
N THR A 143 20.99 4.48 -15.97
CA THR A 143 22.02 3.65 -16.59
C THR A 143 22.86 3.03 -15.48
N PHE A 144 22.96 1.71 -15.48
CA PHE A 144 23.68 0.96 -14.46
C PHE A 144 24.97 0.39 -15.05
N GLU A 145 26.07 0.41 -14.28
CA GLU A 145 27.28 -0.34 -14.62
C GLU A 145 27.06 -1.82 -14.26
N ILE A 146 26.57 -2.60 -15.22
CA ILE A 146 26.20 -3.99 -15.00
C ILE A 146 27.20 -4.91 -15.69
N GLY A 147 27.88 -5.75 -14.92
CA GLY A 147 28.66 -6.88 -15.44
C GLY A 147 28.02 -8.25 -15.17
N GLN A 148 27.17 -8.35 -14.15
CA GLN A 148 26.57 -9.58 -13.64
C GLN A 148 25.06 -9.42 -13.43
N GLU A 149 24.30 -10.48 -13.62
CA GLU A 149 22.85 -10.55 -13.36
C GLU A 149 22.50 -10.09 -11.94
N SER A 150 23.25 -10.55 -10.95
CA SER A 150 23.00 -10.24 -9.55
C SER A 150 23.17 -8.76 -9.21
N THR A 151 24.06 -8.06 -9.92
CA THR A 151 24.25 -6.62 -9.76
C THR A 151 23.00 -5.87 -10.23
N LEU A 152 22.40 -6.28 -11.35
CA LEU A 152 21.15 -5.69 -11.84
C LEU A 152 19.98 -6.00 -10.90
N LEU A 153 19.80 -7.27 -10.54
CA LEU A 153 18.69 -7.66 -9.68
C LEU A 153 18.79 -7.02 -8.28
N GLY A 154 20.01 -6.80 -7.76
CA GLY A 154 20.25 -6.21 -6.45
C GLY A 154 20.26 -4.68 -6.41
N GLN A 155 20.09 -4.05 -7.56
CA GLN A 155 20.09 -2.60 -7.69
C GLN A 155 18.91 -1.98 -6.91
N ILE A 156 19.22 -1.05 -6.02
CA ILE A 156 18.23 -0.23 -5.31
C ILE A 156 18.15 1.12 -6.01
N ASP A 157 16.94 1.47 -6.46
CA ASP A 157 16.64 2.82 -6.91
C ASP A 157 16.17 3.66 -5.71
N ALA A 158 16.88 4.76 -5.46
CA ALA A 158 16.63 5.69 -4.37
C ALA A 158 16.30 7.11 -4.85
N SER A 159 16.18 7.31 -6.17
CA SER A 159 16.04 8.63 -6.78
C SER A 159 14.70 8.80 -7.48
N THR A 160 14.27 7.81 -8.28
CA THR A 160 13.13 7.98 -9.19
C THR A 160 11.83 8.29 -8.45
N TYR A 161 11.62 7.62 -7.32
CA TYR A 161 10.44 7.80 -6.47
C TYR A 161 10.83 8.20 -5.03
N GLY A 162 11.93 8.95 -4.89
CA GLY A 162 12.53 9.30 -3.59
C GLY A 162 11.64 10.16 -2.66
N ASN A 163 10.57 10.76 -3.19
CA ASN A 163 9.56 11.46 -2.38
C ASN A 163 8.59 10.50 -1.67
N GLY A 164 8.57 9.22 -2.03
CA GLY A 164 7.68 8.16 -1.52
C GLY A 164 6.19 8.31 -1.87
N MET A 165 5.71 9.55 -2.07
CA MET A 165 4.39 9.85 -2.59
C MET A 165 4.48 10.23 -4.08
N ILE A 166 3.76 9.48 -4.92
CA ILE A 166 3.65 9.73 -6.35
C ILE A 166 2.21 10.15 -6.63
N THR A 167 2.00 11.43 -6.95
CA THR A 167 0.65 12.01 -7.08
C THR A 167 0.05 11.86 -8.48
N SER A 168 0.87 11.52 -9.47
CA SER A 168 0.45 11.34 -10.86
C SER A 168 1.40 10.38 -11.57
N VAL A 169 0.91 9.72 -12.61
CA VAL A 169 1.75 8.87 -13.46
C VAL A 169 2.83 9.73 -14.13
N PRO A 170 4.11 9.31 -14.13
CA PRO A 170 5.15 9.99 -14.90
C PRO A 170 4.79 10.03 -16.39
N GLY A 171 5.21 11.06 -17.13
CA GLY A 171 4.88 11.18 -18.56
C GLY A 171 5.38 10.02 -19.44
N SER A 172 6.44 9.33 -18.99
CA SER A 172 6.95 8.10 -19.61
C SER A 172 6.19 6.83 -19.21
N GLY A 173 5.26 6.89 -18.25
CA GLY A 173 4.71 5.74 -17.56
C GLY A 173 5.53 5.35 -16.31
N PHE A 174 5.01 4.39 -15.53
CA PHE A 174 5.71 3.86 -14.36
C PHE A 174 6.89 2.96 -14.76
N ILE A 175 7.91 2.89 -13.90
CA ILE A 175 8.93 1.84 -14.02
C ILE A 175 8.25 0.48 -13.87
N MET A 176 8.53 -0.41 -14.82
CA MET A 176 8.11 -1.81 -14.75
C MET A 176 9.29 -2.73 -15.06
N SER A 177 9.26 -3.95 -14.56
CA SER A 177 10.30 -4.96 -14.80
C SER A 177 9.71 -6.36 -14.89
N ASN A 178 10.50 -7.37 -15.24
CA ASN A 178 10.00 -8.75 -15.34
C ASN A 178 9.23 -9.18 -14.09
N ARG A 179 8.05 -9.76 -14.29
CA ARG A 179 7.31 -10.50 -13.28
C ARG A 179 7.89 -11.91 -13.18
N GLY A 180 8.89 -12.06 -12.30
CA GLY A 180 9.49 -13.36 -11.97
C GLY A 180 10.35 -13.98 -13.08
N SER A 181 10.67 -15.26 -12.92
CA SER A 181 11.76 -15.96 -13.63
C SER A 181 11.38 -16.62 -14.96
N ALA A 182 10.22 -16.27 -15.54
CA ALA A 182 9.73 -16.90 -16.77
C ALA A 182 10.65 -16.71 -17.99
N ASN A 183 11.52 -15.70 -17.98
CA ASN A 183 12.43 -15.39 -19.08
C ASN A 183 13.89 -15.79 -18.78
N MET A 184 14.07 -16.77 -17.89
CA MET A 184 15.38 -17.37 -17.60
C MET A 184 15.62 -18.58 -18.51
N ASN A 185 16.87 -18.78 -18.94
CA ASN A 185 17.35 -19.89 -19.76
C ASN A 185 16.61 -20.04 -21.11
N ILE A 186 16.42 -18.92 -21.82
CA ILE A 186 15.87 -18.86 -23.17
C ILE A 186 16.93 -19.27 -24.19
N THR A 187 16.67 -20.35 -24.94
CA THR A 187 17.55 -20.78 -26.03
C THR A 187 17.33 -19.93 -27.28
N VAL A 188 18.42 -19.42 -27.84
CA VAL A 188 18.45 -18.68 -29.11
C VAL A 188 19.35 -19.41 -30.08
N GLU A 189 18.84 -19.69 -31.28
CA GLU A 189 19.53 -20.44 -32.33
C GLU A 189 20.19 -19.52 -33.38
N SER A 190 20.98 -20.13 -34.28
CA SER A 190 21.61 -19.43 -35.40
C SER A 190 20.56 -18.90 -36.38
N PRO A 191 20.71 -17.64 -36.88
CA PRO A 191 19.74 -17.05 -37.81
C PRO A 191 19.53 -17.81 -39.14
N GLU A 192 20.48 -18.67 -39.54
CA GLU A 192 20.42 -19.40 -40.81
C GLU A 192 19.91 -20.85 -40.69
N GLU A 193 19.78 -21.40 -39.48
CA GLU A 193 19.34 -22.80 -39.31
C GLU A 193 17.83 -22.96 -39.06
N SER A 194 17.09 -21.89 -38.75
CA SER A 194 15.65 -22.02 -38.53
C SER A 194 14.82 -20.83 -39.01
N ASP A 195 13.75 -21.12 -39.74
CA ASP A 195 12.59 -20.23 -39.92
C ASP A 195 11.86 -19.95 -38.57
N THR A 196 12.42 -20.39 -37.43
CA THR A 196 11.83 -20.29 -36.10
C THR A 196 12.63 -19.32 -35.23
N LYS A 197 12.12 -18.10 -35.04
CA LYS A 197 12.70 -17.14 -34.10
C LYS A 197 12.45 -17.59 -32.66
N ALA A 198 13.33 -17.24 -31.74
CA ALA A 198 13.03 -17.37 -30.32
C ALA A 198 11.96 -16.33 -29.94
N HIS A 199 10.76 -16.79 -29.64
CA HIS A 199 9.64 -15.94 -29.19
C HIS A 199 9.73 -15.73 -27.68
N VAL A 200 9.92 -14.49 -27.26
CA VAL A 200 10.09 -14.11 -25.85
C VAL A 200 8.97 -13.17 -25.45
N ARG A 201 8.05 -13.67 -24.63
CA ARG A 201 6.98 -12.88 -24.02
C ARG A 201 7.41 -12.47 -22.63
N ILE A 202 7.55 -11.17 -22.39
CA ILE A 202 8.03 -10.60 -21.13
C ILE A 202 6.87 -9.96 -20.38
N ASN A 203 6.47 -10.57 -19.27
CA ASN A 203 5.48 -9.99 -18.37
C ASN A 203 6.13 -8.88 -17.55
N LEU A 204 5.59 -7.68 -17.60
CA LEU A 204 6.03 -6.51 -16.86
C LEU A 204 5.17 -6.31 -15.60
N GLU A 205 5.80 -5.97 -14.49
CA GLU A 205 5.18 -5.63 -13.22
C GLU A 205 5.57 -4.20 -12.82
N ARG A 206 4.58 -3.38 -12.46
CA ARG A 206 4.84 -2.01 -11.97
C ARG A 206 5.63 -2.07 -10.67
N ALA A 207 6.61 -1.19 -10.52
CA ALA A 207 7.35 -1.02 -9.27
C ALA A 207 6.55 -0.35 -8.13
N VAL A 208 5.33 0.11 -8.42
CA VAL A 208 4.50 0.91 -7.52
C VAL A 208 3.17 0.21 -7.24
N ALA A 209 2.51 0.57 -6.15
CA ALA A 209 1.13 0.24 -5.81
C ALA A 209 0.25 1.49 -5.81
N LYS A 210 -1.06 1.33 -5.99
CA LYS A 210 -2.05 2.43 -5.90
C LYS A 210 -2.76 2.37 -4.55
N LEU A 211 -2.80 3.49 -3.84
CA LEU A 211 -3.58 3.63 -2.61
C LEU A 211 -4.77 4.53 -2.87
N MET A 212 -5.94 4.10 -2.41
CA MET A 212 -7.19 4.83 -2.54
C MET A 212 -7.87 4.89 -1.19
N VAL A 213 -8.34 6.07 -0.80
CA VAL A 213 -9.13 6.24 0.42
C VAL A 213 -10.34 7.13 0.18
N ARG A 214 -11.44 6.76 0.82
CA ARG A 214 -12.64 7.58 0.91
C ARG A 214 -13.33 7.37 2.24
N ASN A 215 -14.15 8.33 2.64
CA ASN A 215 -15.29 8.03 3.48
C ASN A 215 -16.43 7.45 2.65
N ASP A 216 -17.29 6.67 3.29
CA ASP A 216 -18.54 6.20 2.71
C ASP A 216 -19.42 7.37 2.23
N SER A 217 -20.61 7.07 1.72
CA SER A 217 -21.55 8.10 1.26
C SER A 217 -22.05 9.04 2.38
N LYS A 218 -21.56 8.91 3.63
CA LYS A 218 -21.93 9.79 4.74
C LYS A 218 -20.95 10.94 4.86
N GLU A 219 -21.49 12.15 4.90
CA GLU A 219 -20.71 13.34 5.27
C GLU A 219 -20.50 13.46 6.78
N ILE A 220 -21.42 12.91 7.59
CA ILE A 220 -21.40 13.07 9.06
C ILE A 220 -21.63 11.72 9.74
N TYR A 221 -20.75 11.40 10.70
CA TYR A 221 -20.85 10.24 11.58
C TYR A 221 -21.42 10.67 12.94
N THR A 222 -22.54 10.08 13.35
CA THR A 222 -23.13 10.31 14.67
C THR A 222 -22.58 9.29 15.68
N LEU A 223 -21.90 9.79 16.72
CA LEU A 223 -21.34 8.94 17.77
C LEU A 223 -22.31 8.81 18.93
N LYS A 224 -22.54 7.56 19.36
CA LYS A 224 -23.47 7.22 20.45
C LYS A 224 -22.76 6.44 21.53
N ASN A 225 -23.16 6.67 22.78
CA ASN A 225 -22.71 5.85 23.90
C ASN A 225 -23.41 4.46 23.89
N PRO A 226 -23.02 3.51 24.77
CA PRO A 226 -23.66 2.19 24.83
C PRO A 226 -25.17 2.19 25.12
N ALA A 227 -25.70 3.29 25.67
CA ALA A 227 -27.14 3.47 25.89
C ALA A 227 -27.87 4.07 24.67
N GLY A 228 -27.17 4.28 23.55
CA GLY A 228 -27.73 4.84 22.32
C GLY A 228 -27.87 6.37 22.30
N VAL A 229 -27.35 7.06 23.32
CA VAL A 229 -27.41 8.53 23.41
C VAL A 229 -26.28 9.15 22.58
N THR A 230 -26.65 10.05 21.67
CA THR A 230 -25.68 10.83 20.89
C THR A 230 -24.86 11.72 21.81
N TYR A 231 -23.54 11.71 21.64
CA TYR A 231 -22.64 12.61 22.38
C TYR A 231 -21.80 13.51 21.49
N ALA A 232 -21.61 13.15 20.22
CA ALA A 232 -20.90 14.00 19.26
C ALA A 232 -21.28 13.64 17.81
N THR A 233 -21.03 14.57 16.89
CA THR A 233 -21.01 14.31 15.45
C THR A 233 -19.62 14.59 14.89
N VAL A 234 -19.16 13.78 13.94
CA VAL A 234 -17.83 13.90 13.32
C VAL A 234 -17.98 14.02 11.81
N ARG A 235 -17.24 14.95 11.20
CA ARG A 235 -17.02 15.04 9.76
C ARG A 235 -15.55 14.79 9.48
N LEU A 236 -15.23 13.75 8.68
CA LEU A 236 -13.87 13.54 8.18
C LEU A 236 -13.63 14.53 7.04
N ASN A 237 -12.58 15.35 7.16
CA ASN A 237 -12.30 16.42 6.19
C ASN A 237 -10.95 16.25 5.51
N ASN A 238 -10.03 15.52 6.14
CA ASN A 238 -8.63 15.59 5.81
C ASN A 238 -7.93 14.24 6.00
N TYR A 239 -6.84 14.05 5.27
CA TYR A 239 -6.03 12.83 5.35
C TYR A 239 -4.55 13.10 5.11
N LYS A 240 -3.73 12.10 5.46
CA LYS A 240 -2.32 11.96 5.09
C LYS A 240 -1.99 10.48 4.88
N PHE A 241 -1.16 10.19 3.90
CA PHE A 241 -0.47 8.91 3.81
C PHE A 241 0.87 9.00 4.55
N ILE A 242 1.20 7.96 5.31
CA ILE A 242 2.35 7.94 6.22
C ILE A 242 3.16 6.65 6.06
N ASN A 243 4.43 6.70 6.46
CA ASN A 243 5.39 5.61 6.28
C ASN A 243 5.47 5.15 4.81
N LEU A 244 5.74 6.11 3.93
CA LEU A 244 5.88 5.86 2.50
C LEU A 244 7.34 5.54 2.19
N ALA A 245 7.60 4.32 1.72
CA ALA A 245 8.93 3.90 1.31
C ALA A 245 9.46 4.82 0.20
N ASN A 246 10.75 5.12 0.24
CA ASN A 246 11.42 6.03 -0.71
C ASN A 246 12.51 5.35 -1.55
N LYS A 247 12.64 4.02 -1.42
CA LYS A 247 13.57 3.19 -2.19
C LYS A 247 12.89 1.88 -2.54
N PHE A 248 13.29 1.29 -3.65
CA PHE A 248 12.77 0.00 -4.11
C PHE A 248 13.81 -0.75 -4.92
N TYR A 249 13.65 -2.07 -5.00
CA TYR A 249 14.36 -2.87 -6.00
C TYR A 249 13.65 -2.77 -7.34
N THR A 250 14.38 -2.55 -8.44
CA THR A 250 13.77 -2.48 -9.78
C THR A 250 13.04 -3.79 -10.11
N PHE A 251 13.64 -4.93 -9.78
CA PHE A 251 13.04 -6.26 -9.86
C PHE A 251 12.46 -6.64 -8.50
N ARG A 252 11.40 -7.45 -8.46
CA ARG A 252 10.81 -7.89 -7.18
C ARG A 252 11.74 -8.86 -6.45
N HIS A 253 11.82 -8.79 -5.12
CA HIS A 253 12.53 -9.77 -4.32
C HIS A 253 11.55 -10.52 -3.44
N VAL A 254 11.76 -11.82 -3.28
CA VAL A 254 10.89 -12.70 -2.50
C VAL A 254 11.70 -13.59 -1.58
N ALA A 255 11.14 -13.98 -0.44
CA ALA A 255 11.73 -14.99 0.43
C ALA A 255 10.63 -15.85 1.07
N THR A 256 10.98 -17.08 1.43
CA THR A 256 10.18 -17.90 2.34
C THR A 256 10.86 -17.89 3.71
N LEU A 257 10.19 -17.39 4.74
CA LEU A 257 10.77 -17.22 6.07
C LEU A 257 9.95 -17.97 7.11
N ASP A 258 10.57 -18.94 7.79
CA ASP A 258 9.89 -19.76 8.79
C ASP A 258 9.47 -18.97 10.03
N ASN A 259 8.64 -19.60 10.88
CA ASN A 259 8.04 -19.07 12.10
C ASN A 259 9.05 -18.76 13.24
N ALA A 260 10.29 -18.38 12.94
CA ALA A 260 11.28 -17.99 13.93
C ALA A 260 10.76 -16.82 14.79
N PRO A 261 10.87 -16.90 16.12
CA PRO A 261 10.17 -16.00 17.02
C PRO A 261 10.69 -14.56 16.97
N GLU A 262 11.98 -14.32 16.73
CA GLU A 262 12.52 -12.95 16.70
C GLU A 262 13.69 -12.81 15.73
N THR A 263 13.72 -11.67 15.05
CA THR A 263 14.73 -11.14 14.11
C THR A 263 14.92 -11.90 12.80
N PRO A 264 14.67 -11.25 11.65
CA PRO A 264 15.30 -11.66 10.42
C PRO A 264 16.55 -10.77 10.27
N SER A 265 17.70 -11.23 10.74
CA SER A 265 18.87 -10.99 9.90
C SER A 265 18.56 -11.66 8.56
N ALA A 266 18.88 -11.04 7.42
CA ALA A 266 18.78 -11.75 6.14
C ALA A 266 19.43 -13.12 6.32
N PRO A 267 18.69 -14.24 6.17
CA PRO A 267 19.30 -15.55 6.36
C PRO A 267 20.49 -15.65 5.41
N SER A 268 21.53 -16.42 5.73
CA SER A 268 22.70 -16.51 4.85
C SER A 268 22.36 -17.04 3.44
N SER A 269 21.19 -17.67 3.29
CA SER A 269 20.59 -18.09 2.01
C SER A 269 19.84 -16.97 1.28
N TYR A 270 19.52 -15.86 1.93
CA TYR A 270 18.93 -14.70 1.28
C TYR A 270 20.04 -13.89 0.59
N SER A 271 20.18 -14.14 -0.70
CA SER A 271 20.85 -13.21 -1.60
C SER A 271 20.05 -13.10 -2.88
N VAL A 272 20.29 -12.03 -3.60
CA VAL A 272 19.77 -11.83 -4.95
C VAL A 272 20.26 -12.94 -5.90
N GLU A 273 21.50 -13.40 -5.66
CA GLU A 273 22.18 -14.50 -6.36
C GLU A 273 21.55 -15.87 -6.10
N ALA A 274 20.79 -16.02 -5.01
CA ALA A 274 20.20 -17.28 -4.58
C ALA A 274 18.81 -17.57 -5.21
N GLY A 275 18.39 -16.80 -6.21
CA GLY A 275 17.12 -17.05 -6.91
C GLY A 275 15.88 -16.50 -6.20
N ASN A 276 16.05 -15.49 -5.35
CA ASN A 276 14.97 -14.79 -4.64
C ASN A 276 14.21 -13.79 -5.53
N PHE A 277 14.07 -14.12 -6.81
CA PHE A 277 13.36 -13.36 -7.84
C PHE A 277 12.31 -14.29 -8.47
N GLY A 278 11.03 -14.01 -8.24
CA GLY A 278 9.96 -14.95 -8.60
C GLY A 278 8.64 -14.64 -7.92
N ASN A 279 7.81 -15.68 -7.79
CA ASN A 279 6.51 -15.59 -7.13
C ASN A 279 6.67 -15.66 -5.60
N ILE A 280 5.79 -14.98 -4.89
CA ILE A 280 5.71 -15.10 -3.43
C ILE A 280 5.15 -16.48 -3.11
N ALA A 281 5.81 -17.24 -2.23
CA ALA A 281 5.32 -18.55 -1.83
C ALA A 281 4.02 -18.45 -1.03
N ASP A 282 3.05 -19.33 -1.32
CA ASP A 282 1.74 -19.35 -0.63
C ASP A 282 1.87 -19.50 0.89
N ASN A 283 2.90 -20.22 1.34
CA ASN A 283 3.16 -20.47 2.75
C ASN A 283 4.42 -19.75 3.16
N ASN A 284 4.31 -18.87 4.16
CA ASN A 284 5.46 -18.14 4.72
C ASN A 284 6.24 -17.30 3.68
N GLY A 285 5.62 -16.97 2.55
CA GLY A 285 6.20 -16.11 1.53
C GLY A 285 6.12 -14.64 1.91
N TYR A 286 7.15 -13.91 1.54
CA TYR A 286 7.28 -12.47 1.73
C TYR A 286 7.76 -11.83 0.43
N LEU A 287 7.21 -10.65 0.14
CA LEU A 287 7.89 -9.67 -0.71
C LEU A 287 8.93 -8.93 0.14
N ILE A 288 10.11 -8.71 -0.42
CA ILE A 288 11.24 -8.13 0.29
C ILE A 288 11.57 -6.76 -0.31
N ASP A 289 11.24 -5.70 0.41
CA ASP A 289 11.72 -4.35 0.09
C ASP A 289 13.16 -4.14 0.61
N PRO A 290 13.85 -3.06 0.18
CA PRO A 290 15.25 -2.83 0.53
C PRO A 290 15.58 -2.75 2.03
N TYR A 291 14.59 -2.47 2.88
CA TYR A 291 14.77 -2.33 4.33
C TYR A 291 14.06 -3.42 5.13
N PHE A 292 13.51 -4.44 4.49
CA PHE A 292 12.74 -5.50 5.13
C PHE A 292 13.45 -6.11 6.35
N PHE A 293 14.74 -6.42 6.20
CA PHE A 293 15.56 -7.04 7.26
C PHE A 293 16.06 -6.04 8.32
N ASP A 294 16.02 -4.74 8.04
CA ASP A 294 16.37 -3.70 9.02
C ASP A 294 15.18 -3.36 9.94
N LYS A 295 13.96 -3.70 9.52
CA LYS A 295 12.73 -3.53 10.32
C LYS A 295 12.65 -4.67 11.34
N THR A 296 12.90 -4.35 12.60
CA THR A 296 12.97 -5.34 13.69
C THR A 296 12.05 -4.97 14.84
N VAL A 297 11.62 -5.98 15.61
CA VAL A 297 10.81 -5.78 16.83
C VAL A 297 11.52 -4.84 17.82
N ALA A 298 12.81 -5.07 18.05
CA ALA A 298 13.62 -4.24 18.94
C ALA A 298 13.84 -2.82 18.39
N GLY A 299 13.81 -2.64 17.06
CA GLY A 299 13.94 -1.35 16.40
C GLY A 299 12.68 -0.49 16.43
N ALA A 300 11.50 -1.10 16.66
CA ALA A 300 10.20 -0.45 16.68
C ALA A 300 9.97 0.34 17.98
N THR A 301 10.73 1.43 18.16
CA THR A 301 10.71 2.27 19.36
C THR A 301 10.29 3.69 19.05
N THR A 302 10.01 4.49 20.07
CA THR A 302 9.72 5.93 19.93
C THR A 302 10.88 6.74 19.36
N ASN A 303 12.09 6.19 19.36
CA ASN A 303 13.29 6.83 18.81
C ASN A 303 13.46 6.56 17.30
N PHE A 304 12.70 5.62 16.73
CA PHE A 304 12.71 5.40 15.30
C PHE A 304 11.97 6.55 14.62
N THR A 305 12.68 7.31 13.79
CA THR A 305 12.15 8.51 13.13
C THR A 305 11.97 8.33 11.61
N GLY A 306 11.87 7.08 11.17
CA GLY A 306 11.79 6.68 9.76
C GLY A 306 13.14 6.62 9.05
N GLY A 307 14.18 7.24 9.61
CA GLY A 307 15.54 7.18 9.05
C GLY A 307 15.59 7.48 7.56
N SER A 308 16.31 6.65 6.82
CA SER A 308 16.36 6.67 5.34
C SER A 308 15.27 5.83 4.67
N PHE A 309 14.33 5.27 5.44
CA PHE A 309 13.36 4.28 4.96
C PHE A 309 12.15 4.98 4.35
N TYR A 310 11.71 6.04 5.02
CA TYR A 310 10.41 6.64 4.73
C TYR A 310 10.48 8.14 4.54
N THR A 311 9.67 8.62 3.60
CA THR A 311 9.13 9.98 3.65
C THR A 311 7.85 9.97 4.48
N ASN A 312 7.51 11.13 5.08
CA ASN A 312 6.29 11.31 5.86
C ASN A 312 6.07 10.26 6.99
N HIS A 313 7.13 9.87 7.69
CA HIS A 313 7.07 8.91 8.79
C HIS A 313 6.10 9.32 9.91
N LEU A 314 5.47 8.34 10.57
CA LEU A 314 4.52 8.48 11.68
C LEU A 314 5.02 9.45 12.77
N SER A 315 6.26 9.27 13.23
CA SER A 315 6.83 10.06 14.34
C SER A 315 6.97 11.56 14.02
N LYS A 316 6.91 11.94 12.73
CA LYS A 316 7.04 13.33 12.27
C LYS A 316 5.67 14.00 12.09
N GLN A 317 4.58 13.26 12.31
CA GLN A 317 3.24 13.79 12.07
C GLN A 317 2.81 14.74 13.18
N THR A 318 2.35 15.91 12.74
CA THR A 318 1.76 16.96 13.57
C THR A 318 0.43 17.39 12.98
N ASP A 319 -0.34 18.21 13.69
CA ASP A 319 -1.56 18.82 13.16
C ASP A 319 -1.27 19.98 12.18
N SER A 320 -0.62 19.65 11.06
CA SER A 320 -0.26 20.59 9.98
C SER A 320 -0.16 19.86 8.64
N ASN A 321 -0.16 20.58 7.51
CA ASN A 321 0.09 20.01 6.18
C ASN A 321 -0.86 18.86 5.78
N TRP A 322 -2.16 19.02 6.04
CA TRP A 322 -3.17 18.05 5.69
C TRP A 322 -3.68 18.24 4.27
N SER A 323 -3.90 17.15 3.55
CA SER A 323 -4.67 17.17 2.30
C SER A 323 -6.17 17.10 2.61
N GLY A 324 -6.99 17.74 1.78
CA GLY A 324 -8.45 17.63 1.86
C GLY A 324 -8.91 16.26 1.34
N LEU A 325 -9.78 15.58 2.08
CA LEU A 325 -10.54 14.46 1.53
C LEU A 325 -11.46 14.96 0.41
N ALA A 326 -11.77 14.08 -0.53
CA ALA A 326 -12.80 14.35 -1.54
C ALA A 326 -14.19 14.33 -0.89
N ASP A 327 -15.21 14.74 -1.65
CA ASP A 327 -16.60 14.61 -1.23
C ASP A 327 -16.93 13.14 -0.86
N ALA A 328 -17.89 12.96 0.05
CA ALA A 328 -18.32 11.65 0.52
C ALA A 328 -18.61 10.68 -0.65
N GLY A 329 -18.09 9.46 -0.55
CA GLY A 329 -18.19 8.43 -1.59
C GLY A 329 -17.17 8.53 -2.74
N LYS A 330 -16.41 9.63 -2.85
CA LYS A 330 -15.34 9.79 -3.87
C LYS A 330 -13.98 9.43 -3.29
N TYR A 331 -13.17 8.73 -4.09
CA TYR A 331 -11.80 8.41 -3.72
C TYR A 331 -10.86 9.59 -3.93
N VAL A 332 -9.94 9.75 -3.00
CA VAL A 332 -8.62 10.33 -3.27
C VAL A 332 -7.63 9.18 -3.48
N SER A 333 -6.64 9.39 -4.34
CA SER A 333 -5.68 8.33 -4.69
C SER A 333 -4.27 8.86 -4.89
N MET A 334 -3.30 7.96 -4.77
CA MET A 334 -1.88 8.20 -5.00
C MET A 334 -1.16 6.87 -5.29
N TYR A 335 0.11 6.91 -5.69
CA TYR A 335 0.95 5.72 -5.87
C TYR A 335 2.17 5.71 -4.96
N CYS A 336 2.46 4.57 -4.36
CA CYS A 336 3.57 4.39 -3.42
C CYS A 336 4.45 3.22 -3.83
N LEU A 337 5.65 3.16 -3.25
CA LEU A 337 6.52 2.00 -3.34
C LEU A 337 6.02 0.88 -2.42
N GLU A 338 6.47 -0.34 -2.71
CA GLU A 338 6.29 -1.47 -1.80
C GLU A 338 6.90 -1.19 -0.42
N ASN A 339 6.30 -1.77 0.61
CA ASN A 339 6.75 -1.65 1.98
C ASN A 339 6.27 -2.85 2.78
N CYS A 340 7.16 -3.80 3.03
CA CYS A 340 6.87 -5.08 3.65
C CYS A 340 7.73 -5.32 4.89
N MET A 341 7.26 -6.18 5.77
CA MET A 341 7.91 -6.48 7.04
C MET A 341 7.78 -7.96 7.34
N PHE A 342 8.73 -8.49 8.10
CA PHE A 342 8.58 -9.82 8.67
C PHE A 342 7.45 -9.81 9.70
N ARG A 343 6.71 -10.92 9.81
CA ARG A 343 5.48 -11.01 10.63
C ARG A 343 5.65 -10.42 12.04
N PRO A 344 6.67 -10.78 12.84
CA PRO A 344 6.84 -10.21 14.19
C PRO A 344 7.10 -8.70 14.20
N ALA A 345 7.63 -8.14 13.12
CA ALA A 345 8.00 -6.73 12.99
C ALA A 345 6.91 -5.84 12.37
N GLN A 346 5.72 -6.38 12.07
CA GLN A 346 4.57 -5.57 11.63
C GLN A 346 4.13 -4.64 12.78
N ASN A 347 4.44 -3.34 12.63
CA ASN A 347 4.31 -2.31 13.65
C ASN A 347 4.02 -0.93 13.01
N THR A 348 3.31 -0.07 13.73
CA THR A 348 2.85 1.23 13.25
C THR A 348 3.96 2.18 12.78
N VAL A 349 5.20 1.99 13.23
CA VAL A 349 6.34 2.81 12.75
C VAL A 349 6.90 2.35 11.41
N TYR A 350 6.58 1.14 10.97
CA TYR A 350 7.02 0.58 9.70
C TYR A 350 5.88 0.52 8.68
N THR A 351 4.67 0.22 9.13
CA THR A 351 3.53 -0.04 8.25
C THR A 351 3.03 1.20 7.55
N THR A 352 2.84 1.12 6.22
CA THR A 352 2.20 2.21 5.47
C THR A 352 0.77 2.40 5.96
N GLY A 353 0.42 3.63 6.28
CA GLY A 353 -0.86 3.95 6.91
C GLY A 353 -1.51 5.21 6.35
N ILE A 354 -2.74 5.41 6.79
CA ILE A 354 -3.56 6.59 6.51
C ILE A 354 -3.90 7.23 7.83
N MET A 355 -3.50 8.47 8.01
CA MET A 355 -3.95 9.30 9.11
C MET A 355 -5.10 10.16 8.62
N LEU A 356 -6.22 10.15 9.34
CA LEU A 356 -7.43 10.91 9.05
C LEU A 356 -7.63 11.98 10.12
N LYS A 357 -8.04 13.18 9.68
CA LYS A 357 -8.45 14.27 10.55
C LYS A 357 -9.92 14.60 10.29
N GLY A 358 -10.69 14.63 11.37
CA GLY A 358 -12.07 15.08 11.36
C GLY A 358 -12.29 16.29 12.25
N THR A 359 -13.28 17.09 11.90
CA THR A 359 -13.86 18.06 12.84
C THR A 359 -15.02 17.42 13.55
N PHE A 360 -15.23 17.73 14.83
CA PHE A 360 -16.38 17.23 15.57
C PHE A 360 -17.09 18.34 16.35
N THR A 361 -18.38 18.11 16.57
CA THR A 361 -19.24 18.96 17.39
C THR A 361 -19.77 18.14 18.56
N PRO A 362 -19.43 18.51 19.81
CA PRO A 362 -20.04 17.92 20.99
C PRO A 362 -21.55 18.15 21.02
N GLU A 363 -22.30 17.19 21.54
CA GLU A 363 -23.71 17.35 21.84
C GLU A 363 -23.87 18.25 23.08
N ALA A 364 -24.69 19.30 22.97
CA ALA A 364 -24.93 20.28 24.04
C ALA A 364 -25.43 19.59 25.32
N SER A 365 -26.39 18.67 25.17
CA SER A 365 -26.94 17.89 26.29
C SER A 365 -25.93 16.96 26.98
N GLN A 366 -24.80 16.66 26.33
CA GLN A 366 -23.71 15.84 26.86
C GLN A 366 -22.46 16.66 27.24
N THR A 367 -22.55 17.99 27.23
CA THR A 367 -21.44 18.88 27.58
C THR A 367 -21.75 19.62 28.88
N ILE A 368 -21.03 19.29 29.95
CA ILE A 368 -21.35 19.71 31.32
C ILE A 368 -20.48 20.90 31.74
N GLY A 369 -21.12 21.98 32.16
CA GLY A 369 -20.47 23.16 32.70
C GLY A 369 -20.03 23.02 34.16
N ASN A 370 -19.31 24.01 34.67
CA ASN A 370 -18.85 24.05 36.08
C ASN A 370 -19.98 24.03 37.12
N ASN A 371 -21.20 24.43 36.72
CA ASN A 371 -22.40 24.38 37.55
C ASN A 371 -23.07 22.99 37.57
N GLY A 372 -22.56 22.01 36.81
CA GLY A 372 -23.12 20.66 36.70
C GLY A 372 -24.26 20.52 35.70
N ASN A 373 -24.68 21.61 35.03
CA ASN A 373 -25.73 21.60 34.03
C ASN A 373 -25.15 21.48 32.61
N PRO A 374 -25.90 20.93 31.64
CA PRO A 374 -25.56 21.03 30.23
C PRO A 374 -25.38 22.48 29.78
N VAL A 375 -24.44 22.73 28.89
CA VAL A 375 -24.24 24.04 28.24
C VAL A 375 -25.19 24.20 27.05
N GLU A 376 -25.48 25.44 26.67
CA GLU A 376 -26.33 25.73 25.50
C GLU A 376 -25.58 25.49 24.18
N ASP A 377 -24.35 25.98 24.08
CA ASP A 377 -23.50 25.81 22.90
C ASP A 377 -22.09 25.38 23.32
N PRO A 378 -21.68 24.12 23.07
CA PRO A 378 -20.32 23.65 23.34
C PRO A 378 -19.23 24.40 22.56
N LEU A 379 -19.56 25.02 21.42
CA LEU A 379 -18.59 25.67 20.55
C LEU A 379 -18.12 27.03 21.06
N VAL A 380 -18.75 27.61 22.09
CA VAL A 380 -18.24 28.85 22.72
C VAL A 380 -16.96 28.60 23.52
N PHE A 381 -16.66 27.35 23.87
CA PHE A 381 -15.48 26.97 24.62
C PHE A 381 -14.30 26.68 23.68
N ASN A 382 -13.11 27.14 24.08
CA ASN A 382 -11.87 26.84 23.36
C ASN A 382 -11.27 25.49 23.77
N THR A 383 -11.58 25.02 24.98
CA THR A 383 -11.06 23.77 25.53
C THR A 383 -12.21 22.98 26.14
N LEU A 384 -12.26 21.68 25.84
CA LEU A 384 -13.16 20.73 26.47
C LEU A 384 -12.39 19.48 26.89
N TYR A 385 -12.83 18.88 27.98
CA TYR A 385 -12.34 17.60 28.46
C TYR A 385 -13.37 16.52 28.18
N TYR A 386 -12.95 15.42 27.58
CA TYR A 386 -13.79 14.27 27.29
C TYR A 386 -13.49 13.14 28.27
N PHE A 387 -14.55 12.61 28.87
CA PHE A 387 -14.49 11.45 29.75
C PHE A 387 -15.83 10.71 29.74
N ASN A 388 -15.80 9.39 29.55
CA ASN A 388 -16.98 8.52 29.62
C ASN A 388 -18.18 9.02 28.79
N TYR A 389 -17.95 9.31 27.51
CA TYR A 389 -18.97 9.76 26.54
C TYR A 389 -19.63 11.12 26.86
N LYS A 390 -18.98 11.95 27.68
CA LYS A 390 -19.39 13.33 27.98
C LYS A 390 -18.24 14.30 27.84
N PHE A 391 -18.58 15.56 27.63
CA PHE A 391 -17.63 16.67 27.61
C PHE A 391 -17.80 17.54 28.86
N TYR A 392 -16.72 18.19 29.28
CA TYR A 392 -16.68 19.04 30.45
C TYR A 392 -15.90 20.31 30.14
N THR A 393 -16.38 21.44 30.64
CA THR A 393 -15.75 22.75 30.36
C THR A 393 -14.47 22.99 31.15
N THR A 394 -14.21 22.20 32.20
CA THR A 394 -12.99 22.22 33.01
C THR A 394 -12.66 20.82 33.52
N LEU A 395 -11.39 20.58 33.84
CA LEU A 395 -10.92 19.36 34.50
C LEU A 395 -11.62 19.16 35.86
N ALA A 396 -11.88 20.24 36.60
CA ALA A 396 -12.62 20.18 37.86
C ALA A 396 -14.05 19.62 37.67
N ALA A 397 -14.72 20.00 36.57
CA ALA A 397 -16.03 19.45 36.23
C ALA A 397 -15.96 17.96 35.86
N VAL A 398 -14.86 17.50 35.24
CA VAL A 398 -14.61 16.07 35.00
C VAL A 398 -14.58 15.28 36.32
N GLY A 399 -13.82 15.76 37.30
CA GLY A 399 -13.72 15.10 38.60
C GLY A 399 -15.05 15.12 39.37
N LYS A 400 -15.70 16.30 39.45
CA LYS A 400 -16.89 16.49 40.29
C LYS A 400 -18.16 15.86 39.70
N TYR A 401 -18.37 15.98 38.39
CA TYR A 401 -19.63 15.56 37.74
C TYR A 401 -19.45 14.33 36.83
N GLY A 402 -18.22 14.05 36.40
CA GLY A 402 -17.87 12.84 35.67
C GLY A 402 -17.40 11.67 36.54
N ASP A 403 -17.14 11.91 37.84
CA ASP A 403 -16.63 10.92 38.79
C ASP A 403 -15.27 10.33 38.35
N ALA A 404 -14.45 11.13 37.65
CA ALA A 404 -13.11 10.73 37.26
C ALA A 404 -12.10 10.97 38.40
N ASN A 405 -11.12 10.09 38.53
CA ASN A 405 -9.97 10.34 39.40
C ASN A 405 -9.05 11.38 38.74
N ILE A 406 -9.07 12.60 39.26
CA ILE A 406 -8.21 13.71 38.83
C ILE A 406 -7.08 14.02 39.82
N ASP A 407 -6.77 13.11 40.73
CA ASP A 407 -5.77 13.34 41.78
C ASP A 407 -4.40 13.67 41.16
N GLY A 408 -3.84 14.82 41.57
CA GLY A 408 -2.56 15.32 41.08
C GLY A 408 -2.61 15.95 39.68
N LEU A 409 -3.78 15.99 39.02
CA LEU A 409 -3.95 16.65 37.72
C LEU A 409 -4.40 18.10 37.88
N THR A 410 -3.93 18.96 36.98
CA THR A 410 -4.38 20.35 36.84
C THR A 410 -4.67 20.63 35.36
N GLU A 411 -5.23 21.80 35.06
CA GLU A 411 -5.43 22.25 33.67
C GLU A 411 -4.11 22.33 32.87
N GLU A 412 -2.97 22.50 33.56
CA GLU A 412 -1.62 22.54 32.99
C GLU A 412 -0.99 21.16 32.79
N SER A 413 -1.66 20.09 33.22
CA SER A 413 -1.17 18.72 33.01
C SER A 413 -1.02 18.41 31.52
N SER A 414 -0.03 17.58 31.20
CA SER A 414 0.21 17.11 29.85
C SER A 414 -0.90 16.17 29.38
N ASP A 415 -1.10 16.07 28.06
CA ASP A 415 -2.09 15.14 27.49
C ASP A 415 -1.79 13.68 27.86
N ALA A 416 -0.52 13.34 28.09
CA ALA A 416 -0.11 12.00 28.54
C ALA A 416 -0.59 11.70 29.97
N GLU A 417 -0.50 12.66 30.89
CA GLU A 417 -1.00 12.52 32.26
C GLU A 417 -2.54 12.42 32.30
N LEU A 418 -3.23 13.23 31.48
CA LEU A 418 -4.68 13.15 31.33
C LEU A 418 -5.11 11.80 30.74
N ALA A 419 -4.42 11.33 29.69
CA ALA A 419 -4.72 10.06 29.04
C ALA A 419 -4.52 8.86 29.98
N ALA A 420 -3.55 8.92 30.91
CA ALA A 420 -3.38 7.90 31.94
C ALA A 420 -4.59 7.76 32.87
N LYS A 421 -5.44 8.79 32.95
CA LYS A 421 -6.74 8.79 33.64
C LYS A 421 -7.93 8.65 32.69
N GLN A 422 -7.69 8.29 31.42
CA GLN A 422 -8.69 8.17 30.36
C GLN A 422 -9.42 9.50 30.05
N ILE A 423 -8.79 10.63 30.35
CA ILE A 423 -9.30 11.96 30.04
C ILE A 423 -8.62 12.43 28.75
N THR A 424 -9.40 12.90 27.79
CA THR A 424 -8.87 13.51 26.56
C THR A 424 -9.16 15.00 26.56
N ARG A 425 -8.15 15.84 26.37
CA ARG A 425 -8.32 17.28 26.18
C ARG A 425 -8.45 17.58 24.69
N PHE A 426 -9.45 18.38 24.34
CA PHE A 426 -9.64 18.91 23.00
C PHE A 426 -9.52 20.42 23.03
N THR A 427 -8.63 20.95 22.20
CA THR A 427 -8.43 22.38 22.02
C THR A 427 -8.88 22.79 20.63
N LYS A 428 -9.68 23.84 20.54
CA LYS A 428 -10.20 24.38 19.29
C LYS A 428 -9.07 25.02 18.47
N ASN A 429 -9.00 24.71 17.19
CA ASN A 429 -8.07 25.31 16.23
C ASN A 429 -8.85 25.73 14.97
N GLY A 430 -9.45 26.92 15.02
CA GLY A 430 -10.53 27.34 14.11
C GLY A 430 -11.90 26.84 14.56
N GLY A 431 -13.01 27.25 13.93
CA GLY A 431 -14.39 27.16 14.46
C GLY A 431 -14.91 25.85 15.09
N ASN A 432 -14.26 24.69 14.92
CA ASN A 432 -14.64 23.39 15.49
C ASN A 432 -13.45 22.67 16.18
N PHE A 433 -13.74 21.65 17.00
CA PHE A 433 -12.72 20.78 17.58
C PHE A 433 -12.24 19.74 16.56
N SER A 434 -10.99 19.27 16.69
CA SER A 434 -10.41 18.26 15.81
C SER A 434 -10.25 16.91 16.51
N THR A 435 -10.40 15.83 15.75
CA THR A 435 -10.17 14.44 16.18
C THR A 435 -9.36 13.72 15.10
N PHE A 436 -8.51 12.77 15.51
CA PHE A 436 -7.59 12.09 14.61
C PHE A 436 -7.76 10.57 14.66
N TYR A 437 -7.49 9.88 13.55
CA TYR A 437 -7.58 8.43 13.45
C TYR A 437 -6.44 7.90 12.56
N ASN A 438 -5.90 6.73 12.90
CA ASN A 438 -4.96 6.01 12.04
C ASN A 438 -5.63 4.75 11.49
N TYR A 439 -5.33 4.41 10.24
CA TYR A 439 -5.65 3.15 9.62
C TYR A 439 -4.39 2.57 8.98
N TRP A 440 -4.01 1.35 9.37
CA TRP A 440 -2.84 0.66 8.84
C TRP A 440 -3.27 -0.26 7.70
N ILE A 441 -2.59 -0.16 6.55
CA ILE A 441 -3.05 -0.83 5.34
C ILE A 441 -2.70 -2.31 5.41
N LYS A 442 -3.74 -3.16 5.31
CA LYS A 442 -3.62 -4.61 5.25
C LYS A 442 -3.36 -5.09 3.82
N HIS A 443 -2.63 -6.20 3.70
CA HIS A 443 -2.44 -6.96 2.48
C HIS A 443 -3.12 -8.33 2.55
N LEU A 444 -2.74 -9.18 3.51
CA LEU A 444 -3.31 -10.53 3.72
C LEU A 444 -3.96 -10.68 5.10
N ASP A 445 -5.25 -10.33 5.22
CA ASP A 445 -5.97 -10.47 6.48
C ASP A 445 -6.21 -11.93 6.84
N ASN A 446 -5.71 -12.33 8.01
CA ASN A 446 -5.87 -13.69 8.53
C ASN A 446 -7.22 -13.89 9.27
N ASN A 447 -8.06 -12.86 9.32
CA ASN A 447 -9.36 -12.79 9.99
C ASN A 447 -9.30 -13.05 11.50
N ASN A 448 -8.14 -12.84 12.13
CA ASN A 448 -7.93 -13.01 13.56
C ASN A 448 -7.23 -11.80 14.17
N PRO A 449 -8.00 -10.83 14.73
CA PRO A 449 -7.49 -9.53 15.19
C PRO A 449 -6.60 -9.60 16.45
N THR A 450 -6.18 -10.79 16.85
CA THR A 450 -5.35 -11.03 18.04
C THR A 450 -4.04 -11.72 17.71
N VAL A 451 -3.84 -12.11 16.44
CA VAL A 451 -2.68 -12.88 16.01
C VAL A 451 -2.17 -12.23 14.74
N MET A 452 -0.92 -11.77 14.74
CA MET A 452 -0.31 -11.18 13.55
C MET A 452 -0.08 -12.24 12.46
N GLY A 453 -0.66 -12.05 11.28
CA GLY A 453 -0.47 -12.89 10.09
C GLY A 453 0.80 -12.59 9.30
N VAL A 454 1.26 -13.57 8.52
CA VAL A 454 2.33 -13.36 7.51
C VAL A 454 1.82 -12.37 6.46
N MET A 455 2.57 -11.29 6.23
CA MET A 455 2.22 -10.26 5.23
C MET A 455 0.82 -9.66 5.48
N GLU A 456 0.34 -9.68 6.72
CA GLU A 456 -0.99 -9.13 7.03
C GLU A 456 -1.03 -7.62 6.81
N PHE A 457 0.05 -6.93 7.17
CA PHE A 457 0.25 -5.52 6.92
C PHE A 457 1.45 -5.32 6.00
N GLY A 458 1.25 -4.57 4.93
CA GLY A 458 2.28 -4.30 3.94
C GLY A 458 1.71 -3.77 2.63
N ILE A 459 2.59 -3.20 1.81
CA ILE A 459 2.29 -2.79 0.45
C ILE A 459 3.12 -3.64 -0.50
N VAL A 460 2.43 -4.41 -1.33
CA VAL A 460 2.99 -5.15 -2.47
C VAL A 460 2.81 -4.34 -3.74
N ARG A 461 3.87 -4.26 -4.55
CA ARG A 461 3.88 -3.58 -5.85
C ARG A 461 2.82 -4.16 -6.80
N ASN A 462 2.37 -3.35 -7.76
CA ASN A 462 1.36 -3.72 -8.77
C ASN A 462 -0.01 -4.16 -8.21
N ASN A 463 -0.35 -3.76 -6.98
CA ASN A 463 -1.68 -3.89 -6.39
C ASN A 463 -2.36 -2.53 -6.19
N ILE A 464 -3.70 -2.55 -6.14
CA ILE A 464 -4.54 -1.43 -5.71
C ILE A 464 -5.08 -1.73 -4.32
N TYR A 465 -4.90 -0.81 -3.39
CA TYR A 465 -5.44 -0.87 -2.03
C TYR A 465 -6.57 0.14 -1.92
N SER A 466 -7.78 -0.35 -1.71
CA SER A 466 -8.97 0.49 -1.54
C SER A 466 -9.42 0.48 -0.09
N VAL A 467 -9.49 1.66 0.50
CA VAL A 467 -9.87 1.86 1.90
C VAL A 467 -11.14 2.70 1.95
N ASN A 468 -12.25 2.09 2.38
CA ASN A 468 -13.54 2.72 2.52
C ASN A 468 -13.92 2.83 4.00
N ILE A 469 -13.92 4.04 4.56
CA ILE A 469 -14.32 4.28 5.96
C ILE A 469 -15.85 4.25 6.06
N THR A 470 -16.40 3.22 6.69
CA THR A 470 -17.87 3.00 6.77
C THR A 470 -18.49 3.51 8.06
N SER A 471 -17.70 3.56 9.14
CA SER A 471 -18.16 4.00 10.45
C SER A 471 -17.00 4.52 11.33
N ILE A 472 -17.36 5.36 12.31
CA ILE A 472 -16.49 5.76 13.42
C ILE A 472 -17.14 5.23 14.70
N LYS A 473 -16.46 4.32 15.42
CA LYS A 473 -16.98 3.66 16.62
C LYS A 473 -16.94 4.57 17.83
N ASN A 474 -15.85 5.31 17.99
CA ASN A 474 -15.59 6.15 19.15
C ASN A 474 -14.86 7.42 18.70
N LEU A 475 -14.93 8.45 19.55
CA LEU A 475 -14.18 9.67 19.33
C LEU A 475 -12.69 9.37 19.47
N GLY A 476 -11.90 9.81 18.48
CA GLY A 476 -10.45 9.66 18.48
C GLY A 476 -9.75 10.68 19.40
N PRO A 477 -8.42 10.63 19.50
CA PRO A 477 -7.64 11.61 20.25
C PRO A 477 -7.75 13.03 19.67
N GLY A 478 -7.51 14.03 20.52
CA GLY A 478 -7.45 15.45 20.15
C GLY A 478 -6.13 15.89 19.52
N THR A 479 -5.16 14.99 19.40
CA THR A 479 -3.87 15.19 18.73
C THR A 479 -3.53 13.93 17.91
N PRO A 480 -2.70 14.02 16.86
CA PRO A 480 -2.25 12.85 16.11
C PRO A 480 -1.61 11.77 17.00
N ASP A 481 -2.07 10.52 16.91
CA ASP A 481 -1.43 9.39 17.59
C ASP A 481 -0.19 8.96 16.78
N THR A 482 0.99 9.07 17.38
CA THR A 482 2.28 8.76 16.76
C THR A 482 3.05 7.68 17.51
N LYS A 483 2.37 6.96 18.42
CA LYS A 483 2.99 5.94 19.26
C LYS A 483 3.29 4.66 18.46
N PRO A 484 4.47 4.05 18.65
CA PRO A 484 4.73 2.68 18.20
C PRO A 484 3.79 1.72 18.91
N ASP A 485 3.08 0.90 18.14
CA ASP A 485 2.17 -0.13 18.62
C ASP A 485 2.20 -1.31 17.61
N PRO A 486 1.92 -2.56 18.02
CA PRO A 486 1.60 -3.62 17.06
C PRO A 486 0.39 -3.22 16.20
N ASP A 487 0.40 -3.52 14.90
CA ASP A 487 -0.61 -3.01 13.95
C ASP A 487 -2.04 -3.47 14.23
N GLU A 488 -2.20 -4.62 14.89
CA GLU A 488 -3.50 -5.21 15.28
C GLU A 488 -4.28 -4.39 16.33
N ASN A 489 -3.75 -3.26 16.79
CA ASN A 489 -4.33 -2.49 17.89
C ASN A 489 -5.17 -1.27 17.44
N LYS A 490 -6.30 -1.07 18.13
CA LYS A 490 -7.22 0.09 18.13
C LYS A 490 -8.08 0.32 16.87
N ALA A 491 -9.22 -0.36 16.79
CA ALA A 491 -10.26 -0.01 15.82
C ALA A 491 -11.17 1.13 16.34
N PHE A 492 -10.78 2.39 16.09
CA PHE A 492 -11.71 3.53 16.18
C PHE A 492 -12.67 3.57 14.97
N LEU A 493 -12.29 2.93 13.88
CA LEU A 493 -12.98 2.95 12.59
C LEU A 493 -13.54 1.58 12.28
N ASP A 494 -14.70 1.53 11.63
CA ASP A 494 -15.05 0.40 10.77
C ASP A 494 -14.63 0.75 9.34
N VAL A 495 -13.91 -0.18 8.73
CA VAL A 495 -13.33 -0.01 7.41
C VAL A 495 -13.67 -1.22 6.58
N GLU A 496 -14.18 -0.97 5.39
CA GLU A 496 -14.21 -1.95 4.32
C GLU A 496 -12.93 -1.74 3.52
N PHE A 497 -12.05 -2.74 3.52
CA PHE A 497 -10.80 -2.71 2.76
C PHE A 497 -10.83 -3.79 1.69
N GLY A 498 -10.16 -3.52 0.58
CA GLY A 498 -9.91 -4.53 -0.44
C GLY A 498 -8.54 -4.31 -1.09
N VAL A 499 -7.91 -5.42 -1.43
CA VAL A 499 -6.66 -5.47 -2.18
C VAL A 499 -7.00 -6.11 -3.51
N TYR A 500 -6.66 -5.41 -4.59
CA TYR A 500 -7.04 -5.82 -5.93
C TYR A 500 -5.79 -5.91 -6.82
N PRO A 501 -5.77 -6.81 -7.81
CA PRO A 501 -4.84 -6.73 -8.92
C PRO A 501 -5.06 -5.41 -9.68
N TRP A 502 -3.99 -4.80 -10.18
CA TRP A 502 -4.12 -3.53 -10.89
C TRP A 502 -4.55 -3.74 -12.35
N ILE A 503 -5.86 -3.60 -12.57
CA ILE A 503 -6.56 -3.85 -13.85
C ILE A 503 -6.22 -2.82 -14.94
N VAL A 504 -6.14 -3.27 -16.19
CA VAL A 504 -5.94 -2.50 -17.43
C VAL A 504 -7.07 -2.74 -18.43
N ARG A 505 -7.57 -1.71 -19.14
CA ARG A 505 -8.47 -1.87 -20.31
C ARG A 505 -8.10 -0.92 -21.45
N ASP A 506 -8.39 -1.35 -22.68
CA ASP A 506 -8.29 -0.54 -23.90
C ASP A 506 -9.28 0.65 -23.88
N GLN A 507 -8.83 1.84 -24.30
CA GLN A 507 -9.70 3.01 -24.51
C GLN A 507 -9.85 3.38 -25.99
N ASP A 508 -9.42 2.52 -26.93
CA ASP A 508 -9.67 2.72 -28.36
C ASP A 508 -11.02 2.10 -28.80
N ALA A 509 -12.10 2.54 -28.15
CA ALA A 509 -13.42 2.55 -28.78
C ALA A 509 -13.74 4.01 -29.09
N ASP A 510 -13.45 4.37 -30.34
CA ASP A 510 -13.58 5.69 -30.94
C ASP A 510 -14.79 6.49 -30.43
N LEU A 511 -14.52 7.73 -29.99
CA LEU A 511 -15.50 8.80 -30.07
C LEU A 511 -15.63 9.18 -31.55
N GLU A 512 -16.53 8.50 -32.27
CA GLU A 512 -17.25 9.10 -33.40
C GLU A 512 -18.54 9.78 -32.93
#